data_AF-A0A2N7FJL3-F1
#
_entry.id   AF-A0A2N7FJL3-F1
#
_cell.length_a   1.000
_cell.length_b   1.000
_cell.length_c   1.000
_cell.angle_alpha   90.00
_cell.angle_beta   90.00
_cell.angle_gamma   90.00
#
_symmetry.space_group_name_H-M   'P 1'
#
loop_
_entity.id
_entity.type
_entity.pdbx_description
1 polymer ?
#
loop_
_entity_poly.entity_id
_entity_poly.type
_entity_poly.pdbx_seq_one_letter_code
_entity_poly.pdbx_strand_id
1 'polypeptide(L)'
;MKLITPVLEHNLSYQRALGIGIFIATLSGKCNLSINVFYSVLSKAVENNDVIFSFNEGRPESFHILSKETYNMGFSYEIDNLSSTSQLFNSLTLNSDLDFYRILGNFLELLSFSDTHKEYHVADYFIKSIFPPISHSFFHVYYNDKDHPCGIVSWARVSKNLSMQLEKKFVALEYPDWWSGERLFIYDLLAPWGYAKNICRHISKDLFYLDDKAIADRRKGHKVRKAKFLSGRHHKRLIKIKLETISKSLHLLSNSEIESNLSDLINSIGEYELRAMLDKENDYFRESTREIISKSASIIRELSIKTNSSNYISRFFDVEFSDIKPMISNFKYELDHNMDYNTSEVFKYQIKPIHVIDIMDQVWMSLIPRLIDLDVKKSVFFDLRSSEDKIDGSFCKFMGKKKKVYLSVKYDSSLKSAILLAHEYSHAVHFKLTSLDNELSIENRAILLEFFAILGELLFVDYLIGKNLIPEICVFSLIESNSFYLRNNYNKFINIDSLNGQSSSYSINYPISFFLSSLAFSQKEDDTKRIKYILDKLIYSNKYISISDILNLKQE
;
A
#
# COMPACT_ATOMS: atom_id res chain seq x y z
N MET A 1 6.73 18.50 12.84
CA MET A 1 6.19 17.51 13.80
C MET A 1 4.67 17.30 13.62
N LYS A 2 4.11 17.29 12.39
CA LYS A 2 2.64 17.25 12.14
C LYS A 2 2.01 15.83 12.08
N LEU A 3 2.78 14.76 12.33
CA LEU A 3 2.39 13.37 12.02
C LEU A 3 1.80 12.57 13.20
N ILE A 4 1.80 13.13 14.42
CA ILE A 4 1.27 12.44 15.61
C ILE A 4 -0.20 12.80 15.78
N THR A 5 -1.07 11.78 15.84
CA THR A 5 -2.50 11.94 16.08
C THR A 5 -2.73 12.61 17.44
N PRO A 6 -3.43 13.76 17.51
CA PRO A 6 -3.74 14.39 18.79
C PRO A 6 -4.59 13.45 19.65
N VAL A 7 -4.34 13.47 20.95
CA VAL A 7 -5.13 12.72 21.93
C VAL A 7 -6.23 13.63 22.45
N LEU A 8 -7.46 13.13 22.53
CA LEU A 8 -8.52 13.83 23.26
C LEU A 8 -8.16 13.81 24.74
N GLU A 9 -7.98 15.00 25.33
CA GLU A 9 -7.42 15.19 26.68
C GLU A 9 -8.29 14.62 27.82
N HIS A 10 -9.56 14.26 27.55
CA HIS A 10 -10.49 13.76 28.56
C HIS A 10 -10.65 12.23 28.49
N ASN A 11 -10.48 11.56 29.64
CA ASN A 11 -10.66 10.12 29.86
C ASN A 11 -9.73 9.22 29.02
N LEU A 12 -8.42 9.34 29.25
CA LEU A 12 -7.47 8.35 28.74
C LEU A 12 -7.84 6.96 29.27
N SER A 13 -8.02 5.98 28.38
CA SER A 13 -8.10 4.59 28.80
C SER A 13 -6.77 4.17 29.44
N TYR A 14 -6.81 3.16 30.29
CA TYR A 14 -5.63 2.62 30.95
C TYR A 14 -4.49 2.32 29.94
N GLN A 15 -4.79 1.61 28.85
CA GLN A 15 -3.81 1.31 27.81
C GLN A 15 -3.27 2.56 27.09
N ARG A 16 -4.10 3.59 26.85
CA ARG A 16 -3.61 4.85 26.26
C ARG A 16 -2.69 5.60 27.21
N ALA A 17 -3.02 5.67 28.50
CA ALA A 17 -2.17 6.30 29.50
C ALA A 17 -0.81 5.60 29.61
N LEU A 18 -0.79 4.26 29.63
CA LEU A 18 0.45 3.48 29.55
C LEU A 18 1.25 3.82 28.28
N GLY A 19 0.57 3.85 27.14
CA GLY A 19 1.16 4.15 25.84
C GLY A 19 1.78 5.54 25.74
N ILE A 20 1.10 6.56 26.28
CA ILE A 20 1.59 7.93 26.34
C ILE A 20 2.82 8.02 27.25
N GLY A 21 2.75 7.39 28.44
CA GLY A 21 3.89 7.39 29.37
C GLY A 21 5.13 6.74 28.78
N ILE A 22 5.01 5.57 28.13
CA ILE A 22 6.17 4.95 27.49
C ILE A 22 6.68 5.77 26.30
N PHE A 23 5.79 6.36 25.51
CA PHE A 23 6.18 7.22 24.40
C PHE A 23 7.07 8.39 24.87
N ILE A 24 6.61 9.13 25.88
CA ILE A 24 7.37 10.25 26.46
C ILE A 24 8.69 9.76 27.07
N ALA A 25 8.66 8.67 27.85
CA ALA A 25 9.85 8.13 28.49
C ALA A 25 10.93 7.70 27.47
N THR A 26 10.52 7.04 26.37
CA THR A 26 11.42 6.66 25.28
C THR A 26 12.01 7.90 24.59
N LEU A 27 11.19 8.89 24.25
CA LEU A 27 11.65 10.10 23.55
C LEU A 27 12.43 11.09 24.42
N SER A 28 12.31 10.98 25.75
CA SER A 28 13.10 11.80 26.69
C SER A 28 14.62 11.56 26.58
N GLY A 29 15.04 10.40 26.07
CA GLY A 29 16.43 9.96 26.06
C GLY A 29 17.04 9.71 27.45
N LYS A 30 16.25 9.84 28.53
CA LYS A 30 16.70 9.78 29.93
C LYS A 30 16.17 8.58 30.70
N CYS A 31 15.19 7.85 30.16
CA CYS A 31 14.66 6.66 30.83
C CYS A 31 15.73 5.55 30.80
N ASN A 32 16.12 5.07 31.98
CA ASN A 32 17.12 4.00 32.18
C ASN A 32 16.51 2.72 32.80
N LEU A 33 15.18 2.63 32.88
CA LEU A 33 14.47 1.57 33.60
C LEU A 33 14.31 0.30 32.76
N SER A 34 14.23 -0.85 33.43
CA SER A 34 13.75 -2.08 32.80
C SER A 34 12.24 -2.00 32.52
N ILE A 35 11.76 -2.80 31.57
CA ILE A 35 10.35 -2.87 31.19
C ILE A 35 9.45 -3.17 32.40
N ASN A 36 9.80 -4.13 33.27
CA ASN A 36 8.97 -4.47 34.44
C ASN A 36 8.86 -3.33 35.46
N VAL A 37 9.97 -2.66 35.77
CA VAL A 37 10.01 -1.56 36.74
C VAL A 37 9.22 -0.39 36.19
N PHE A 38 9.45 -0.03 34.92
CA PHE A 38 8.70 1.04 34.28
C PHE A 38 7.21 0.77 34.25
N TYR A 39 6.79 -0.44 33.82
CA TYR A 39 5.39 -0.83 33.81
C TYR A 39 4.78 -0.77 35.22
N SER A 40 5.43 -1.37 36.23
CA SER A 40 4.92 -1.41 37.61
C SER A 40 4.75 -0.02 38.22
N VAL A 41 5.66 0.91 37.91
CA VAL A 41 5.57 2.31 38.36
C VAL A 41 4.40 3.01 37.68
N LEU A 42 4.36 2.94 36.35
CA LEU A 42 3.39 3.68 35.55
C LEU A 42 1.98 3.13 35.71
N SER A 43 1.79 1.80 35.72
CA SER A 43 0.47 1.17 35.87
C SER A 43 -0.20 1.54 37.18
N LYS A 44 0.53 1.43 38.30
CA LYS A 44 0.03 1.80 39.62
C LYS A 44 -0.31 3.30 39.70
N ALA A 45 0.53 4.15 39.11
CA ALA A 45 0.26 5.58 39.06
C ALA A 45 -1.00 5.90 38.22
N VAL A 46 -1.21 5.21 37.10
CA VAL A 46 -2.40 5.35 36.27
C VAL A 46 -3.65 4.86 37.02
N GLU A 47 -3.60 3.67 37.65
CA GLU A 47 -4.72 3.10 38.41
C GLU A 47 -5.17 3.99 39.58
N ASN A 48 -4.22 4.65 40.24
CA ASN A 48 -4.49 5.57 41.34
C ASN A 48 -4.86 7.00 40.90
N ASN A 49 -4.80 7.31 39.60
CA ASN A 49 -4.86 8.68 39.07
C ASN A 49 -3.76 9.61 39.64
N ASP A 50 -2.58 9.05 39.93
CA ASP A 50 -1.40 9.76 40.46
C ASP A 50 -0.45 10.26 39.36
N VAL A 51 -0.89 10.29 38.10
CA VAL A 51 -0.08 10.74 36.95
C VAL A 51 -0.72 11.96 36.28
N ILE A 52 0.10 12.98 36.06
CA ILE A 52 -0.28 14.17 35.29
C ILE A 52 0.46 14.13 33.96
N PHE A 53 -0.28 14.07 32.86
CA PHE A 53 0.26 14.25 31.51
C PHE A 53 0.11 15.71 31.09
N SER A 54 1.12 16.26 30.42
CA SER A 54 1.04 17.56 29.74
C SER A 54 0.94 17.34 28.23
N PHE A 55 0.19 18.22 27.57
CA PHE A 55 -0.02 18.20 26.14
C PHE A 55 0.15 19.59 25.54
N ASN A 56 0.59 19.64 24.28
CA ASN A 56 0.63 20.84 23.47
C ASN A 56 -0.03 20.56 22.12
N GLU A 57 -1.11 21.28 21.83
CA GLU A 57 -1.99 21.02 20.69
C GLU A 57 -2.45 19.54 20.63
N GLY A 58 -2.76 18.95 21.80
CA GLY A 58 -3.16 17.55 21.94
C GLY A 58 -2.02 16.53 21.77
N ARG A 59 -0.76 16.96 21.61
CA ARG A 59 0.40 16.06 21.57
C ARG A 59 1.04 15.92 22.96
N PRO A 60 1.36 14.71 23.43
CA PRO A 60 2.00 14.55 24.73
C PRO A 60 3.39 15.20 24.74
N GLU A 61 3.73 15.93 25.81
CA GLU A 61 5.04 16.58 25.99
C GLU A 61 5.78 16.04 27.21
N SER A 62 5.10 15.93 28.35
CA SER A 62 5.69 15.44 29.60
C SER A 62 4.70 14.64 30.43
N PHE A 63 5.21 13.89 31.39
CA PHE A 63 4.39 13.37 32.47
C PHE A 63 5.12 13.41 33.82
N HIS A 64 4.34 13.54 34.88
CA HIS A 64 4.81 13.61 36.26
C HIS A 64 3.97 12.66 37.13
N ILE A 65 4.64 11.82 37.92
CA ILE A 65 3.98 10.95 38.90
C ILE A 65 4.05 11.64 40.28
N LEU A 66 2.88 11.83 40.90
CA LEU A 66 2.71 12.59 42.14
C LEU A 66 3.03 11.80 43.42
N SER A 67 2.79 10.48 43.40
CA SER A 67 2.86 9.65 44.60
C SER A 67 4.30 9.36 45.02
N LYS A 68 4.67 9.88 46.21
CA LYS A 68 5.95 9.57 46.89
C LYS A 68 5.97 8.19 47.53
N GLU A 69 4.81 7.57 47.74
CA GLU A 69 4.70 6.31 48.48
C GLU A 69 5.26 5.11 47.70
N THR A 70 5.33 5.21 46.37
CA THR A 70 5.75 4.09 45.53
C THR A 70 7.26 4.14 45.27
N TYR A 71 7.87 5.32 45.15
CA TYR A 71 9.32 5.51 44.99
C TYR A 71 9.78 6.86 45.57
N ASN A 72 10.87 6.86 46.34
CA ASN A 72 11.43 8.07 46.99
C ASN A 72 11.96 9.14 46.01
N MET A 73 11.99 8.87 44.70
CA MET A 73 12.36 9.83 43.67
C MET A 73 11.12 10.11 42.81
N GLY A 74 10.75 11.39 42.65
CA GLY A 74 9.70 11.78 41.72
C GLY A 74 10.06 11.32 40.29
N PHE A 75 9.13 10.64 39.62
CA PHE A 75 9.28 10.22 38.24
C PHE A 75 8.69 11.29 37.32
N SER A 76 9.58 11.91 36.53
CA SER A 76 9.23 12.98 35.62
C SER A 76 10.01 12.79 34.33
N TYR A 77 9.30 12.71 33.20
CA TYR A 77 9.91 12.68 31.88
C TYR A 77 9.30 13.76 31.00
N GLU A 78 10.14 14.34 30.17
CA GLU A 78 9.78 15.35 29.17
C GLU A 78 10.45 14.95 27.86
N ILE A 79 9.72 15.09 26.75
CA ILE A 79 10.26 14.82 25.42
C ILE A 79 11.40 15.78 25.14
N ASP A 80 12.59 15.21 24.88
CA ASP A 80 13.72 15.97 24.39
C ASP A 80 13.72 15.91 22.87
N ASN A 81 13.25 16.98 22.22
CA ASN A 81 13.19 17.08 20.76
C ASN A 81 14.55 17.01 20.07
N LEU A 82 15.64 17.23 20.82
CA LEU A 82 17.01 17.16 20.33
C LEU A 82 17.63 15.77 20.54
N SER A 83 16.97 14.88 21.28
CA SER A 83 17.47 13.52 21.49
C SER A 83 17.55 12.75 20.17
N SER A 84 18.53 11.86 20.06
CA SER A 84 18.67 10.99 18.88
C SER A 84 17.42 10.15 18.65
N THR A 85 16.74 9.72 19.73
CA THR A 85 15.49 8.98 19.69
C THR A 85 14.35 9.83 19.09
N SER A 86 14.22 11.09 19.50
CA SER A 86 13.21 12.01 18.95
C SER A 86 13.47 12.34 17.49
N GLN A 87 14.74 12.53 17.11
CA GLN A 87 15.10 12.75 15.71
C GLN A 87 14.77 11.54 14.84
N LEU A 88 15.09 10.33 15.31
CA LEU A 88 14.70 9.08 14.64
C LEU A 88 13.18 8.96 14.54
N PHE A 89 12.45 9.19 15.63
CA PHE A 89 10.99 9.12 15.64
C PHE A 89 10.35 10.14 14.69
N ASN A 90 10.85 11.37 14.63
CA ASN A 90 10.36 12.42 13.74
C ASN A 90 10.53 12.08 12.24
N SER A 91 11.39 11.12 11.90
CA SER A 91 11.55 10.59 10.55
C SER A 91 10.53 9.49 10.22
N LEU A 92 9.82 8.95 11.21
CA LEU A 92 8.87 7.86 11.04
C LEU A 92 7.53 8.38 10.52
N THR A 93 6.97 7.66 9.56
CA THR A 93 5.58 7.85 9.14
C THR A 93 4.70 6.92 9.97
N LEU A 94 3.78 7.49 10.75
CA LEU A 94 2.78 6.71 11.47
C LEU A 94 1.51 6.56 10.62
N ASN A 95 0.88 5.40 10.72
CA ASN A 95 -0.43 5.17 10.15
C ASN A 95 -1.50 5.85 11.03
N SER A 96 -2.17 6.87 10.49
CA SER A 96 -3.15 7.69 11.21
C SER A 96 -4.39 6.92 11.68
N ASP A 97 -4.69 5.77 11.09
CA ASP A 97 -5.84 4.94 11.46
C ASP A 97 -5.59 4.09 12.72
N LEU A 98 -4.33 4.02 13.17
CA LEU A 98 -3.96 3.26 14.35
C LEU A 98 -4.11 4.11 15.61
N ASP A 99 -4.69 3.53 16.64
CA ASP A 99 -4.58 4.05 18.01
C ASP A 99 -3.18 3.78 18.54
N PHE A 100 -2.23 4.58 18.06
CA PHE A 100 -0.79 4.43 18.31
C PHE A 100 -0.47 4.25 19.80
N TYR A 101 -1.07 5.09 20.65
CA TYR A 101 -0.85 5.03 22.09
C TYR A 101 -1.43 3.78 22.72
N ARG A 102 -2.66 3.37 22.37
CA ARG A 102 -3.21 2.09 22.87
C ARG A 102 -2.31 0.91 22.49
N ILE A 103 -1.78 0.90 21.27
CA ILE A 103 -0.87 -0.16 20.81
C ILE A 103 0.42 -0.20 21.63
N LEU A 104 1.04 0.96 21.89
CA LEU A 104 2.23 1.04 22.76
C LEU A 104 1.95 0.53 24.17
N GLY A 105 0.79 0.88 24.74
CA GLY A 105 0.35 0.37 26.04
C GLY A 105 0.20 -1.15 26.05
N ASN A 106 -0.41 -1.72 25.01
CA ASN A 106 -0.54 -3.17 24.86
C ASN A 106 0.83 -3.86 24.80
N PHE A 107 1.80 -3.30 24.06
CA PHE A 107 3.17 -3.81 24.02
C PHE A 107 3.81 -3.76 25.41
N LEU A 108 3.73 -2.61 26.10
CA LEU A 108 4.35 -2.44 27.43
C LEU A 108 3.81 -3.48 28.42
N GLU A 109 2.49 -3.62 28.47
CA GLU A 109 1.82 -4.58 29.35
C GLU A 109 2.29 -6.01 29.04
N LEU A 110 2.16 -6.48 27.79
CA LEU A 110 2.55 -7.84 27.41
C LEU A 110 4.04 -8.14 27.62
N LEU A 111 4.93 -7.16 27.37
CA LEU A 111 6.36 -7.31 27.58
C LEU A 111 6.71 -7.41 29.08
N SER A 112 6.02 -6.65 29.94
CA SER A 112 6.25 -6.66 31.39
C SER A 112 5.95 -8.02 32.03
N PHE A 113 5.00 -8.76 31.47
CA PHE A 113 4.65 -10.12 31.91
C PHE A 113 5.42 -11.22 31.16
N SER A 114 6.29 -10.87 30.21
CA SER A 114 7.10 -11.83 29.47
C SER A 114 8.44 -12.06 30.18
N ASP A 115 8.69 -13.29 30.63
CA ASP A 115 9.94 -13.65 31.33
C ASP A 115 11.23 -13.31 30.58
N THR A 116 11.20 -13.35 29.24
CA THR A 116 12.36 -13.02 28.41
C THR A 116 12.55 -11.53 28.16
N HIS A 117 11.49 -10.73 28.27
CA HIS A 117 11.51 -9.33 27.83
C HIS A 117 11.50 -8.33 28.97
N LYS A 118 10.91 -8.69 30.11
CA LYS A 118 10.65 -7.79 31.24
C LYS A 118 11.91 -7.10 31.82
N GLU A 119 13.09 -7.68 31.61
CA GLU A 119 14.38 -7.15 32.06
C GLU A 119 15.09 -6.26 31.02
N TYR A 120 14.58 -6.16 29.79
CA TYR A 120 15.16 -5.25 28.80
C TYR A 120 15.00 -3.81 29.21
N HIS A 121 15.99 -3.01 28.83
CA HIS A 121 15.93 -1.56 28.99
C HIS A 121 14.79 -0.99 28.12
N VAL A 122 13.85 -0.27 28.74
CA VAL A 122 12.55 0.05 28.15
C VAL A 122 12.70 0.97 26.93
N ALA A 123 13.51 2.04 27.03
CA ALA A 123 13.67 2.98 25.93
C ALA A 123 14.36 2.34 24.72
N ASP A 124 15.43 1.57 24.95
CA ASP A 124 16.19 0.89 23.88
C ASP A 124 15.37 -0.17 23.16
N TYR A 125 14.57 -0.95 23.90
CA TYR A 125 13.76 -1.98 23.30
C TYR A 125 12.61 -1.37 22.49
N PHE A 126 11.94 -0.33 23.01
CA PHE A 126 10.85 0.31 22.28
C PHE A 126 11.32 0.95 20.97
N ILE A 127 12.46 1.66 20.97
CA ILE A 127 12.95 2.30 19.76
C ILE A 127 13.43 1.31 18.69
N LYS A 128 14.07 0.19 19.10
CA LYS A 128 14.64 -0.79 18.16
C LYS A 128 13.64 -1.88 17.72
N SER A 129 12.69 -2.22 18.58
CA SER A 129 11.87 -3.43 18.44
C SER A 129 10.37 -3.16 18.32
N ILE A 130 9.87 -2.02 18.82
CA ILE A 130 8.43 -1.75 18.88
C ILE A 130 7.99 -0.63 17.93
N PHE A 131 8.72 0.48 17.86
CA PHE A 131 8.40 1.56 16.93
C PHE A 131 8.46 1.15 15.46
N PRO A 132 9.48 0.39 14.99
CA PRO A 132 9.54 0.00 13.58
C PRO A 132 8.36 -0.85 13.08
N PRO A 133 7.90 -1.91 13.79
CA PRO A 133 6.73 -2.64 13.32
C PRO A 133 5.45 -1.78 13.39
N ILE A 134 5.33 -0.84 14.33
CA ILE A 134 4.17 0.05 14.38
C ILE A 134 4.16 1.03 13.20
N SER A 135 5.30 1.66 12.87
CA SER A 135 5.40 2.59 11.74
C SER A 135 5.06 1.90 10.42
N HIS A 136 5.47 0.64 10.24
CA HIS A 136 5.17 -0.16 9.06
C HIS A 136 3.83 -0.93 9.15
N SER A 137 3.08 -0.81 10.24
CA SER A 137 1.88 -1.64 10.51
C SER A 137 2.16 -3.15 10.40
N PHE A 138 3.37 -3.58 10.75
CA PHE A 138 3.81 -4.98 10.77
C PHE A 138 3.65 -5.61 12.16
N PHE A 139 2.44 -5.51 12.70
CA PHE A 139 2.05 -6.17 13.93
C PHE A 139 0.57 -6.56 13.90
N HIS A 140 0.18 -7.45 14.80
CA HIS A 140 -1.22 -7.78 15.06
C HIS A 140 -1.40 -8.01 16.56
N VAL A 141 -2.38 -7.31 17.15
CA VAL A 141 -2.76 -7.45 18.56
C VAL A 141 -3.95 -8.39 18.66
N TYR A 142 -3.84 -9.35 19.57
CA TYR A 142 -4.93 -10.26 19.91
C TYR A 142 -5.55 -9.81 21.22
N TYR A 143 -6.88 -9.76 21.24
CA TYR A 143 -7.66 -9.42 22.42
C TYR A 143 -8.47 -10.64 22.87
N ASN A 144 -8.72 -10.73 24.18
CA ASN A 144 -9.65 -11.72 24.73
C ASN A 144 -11.10 -11.19 24.68
N ASP A 145 -12.04 -11.98 25.19
CA ASP A 145 -13.48 -11.64 25.20
C ASP A 145 -13.83 -10.40 26.05
N LYS A 146 -12.87 -9.88 26.84
CA LYS A 146 -12.99 -8.66 27.66
C LYS A 146 -12.28 -7.46 27.04
N ASP A 147 -11.86 -7.55 25.78
CA ASP A 147 -11.08 -6.53 25.07
C ASP A 147 -9.70 -6.21 25.72
N HIS A 148 -9.17 -7.13 26.54
CA HIS A 148 -7.81 -7.00 27.08
C HIS A 148 -6.81 -7.61 26.10
N PRO A 149 -5.64 -6.98 25.87
CA PRO A 149 -4.61 -7.56 25.03
C PRO A 149 -4.19 -8.90 25.66
N CYS A 150 -4.07 -9.96 24.86
CA CYS A 150 -3.69 -11.29 25.32
C CYS A 150 -2.49 -11.87 24.56
N GLY A 151 -2.12 -11.23 23.45
CA GLY A 151 -0.86 -11.45 22.78
C GLY A 151 -0.65 -10.50 21.61
N ILE A 152 0.58 -10.47 21.11
CA ILE A 152 0.99 -9.70 19.94
C ILE A 152 1.92 -10.55 19.08
N VAL A 153 1.81 -10.40 17.77
CA VAL A 153 2.88 -10.78 16.84
C VAL A 153 3.38 -9.54 16.12
N SER A 154 4.70 -9.38 16.02
CA SER A 154 5.34 -8.39 15.16
C SER A 154 6.26 -9.07 14.16
N TRP A 155 6.44 -8.46 12.99
CA TRP A 155 7.27 -9.02 11.94
C TRP A 155 8.02 -7.95 11.16
N ALA A 156 9.02 -8.41 10.42
CA ALA A 156 9.74 -7.65 9.43
C ALA A 156 9.61 -8.32 8.06
N ARG A 157 9.70 -7.50 7.02
CA ARG A 157 9.78 -7.88 5.62
C ARG A 157 11.20 -7.61 5.15
N VAL A 158 12.06 -8.62 5.23
CA VAL A 158 13.51 -8.49 5.07
C VAL A 158 13.98 -8.87 3.67
N SER A 159 15.15 -8.33 3.29
CA SER A 159 15.84 -8.68 2.05
C SER A 159 16.23 -10.16 2.00
N LYS A 160 16.48 -10.67 0.79
CA LYS A 160 17.03 -12.00 0.53
C LYS A 160 18.32 -12.22 1.31
N ASN A 161 19.23 -11.27 1.20
CA ASN A 161 20.55 -11.34 1.82
C ASN A 161 20.43 -11.37 3.34
N LEU A 162 19.62 -10.49 3.92
CA LEU A 162 19.39 -10.47 5.36
C LEU A 162 18.66 -11.73 5.84
N SER A 163 17.66 -12.20 5.10
CA SER A 163 16.97 -13.46 5.39
C SER A 163 17.95 -14.65 5.46
N MET A 164 18.89 -14.76 4.51
CA MET A 164 19.91 -15.80 4.54
C MET A 164 20.84 -15.70 5.75
N GLN A 165 21.15 -14.49 6.21
CA GLN A 165 21.94 -14.28 7.43
C GLN A 165 21.14 -14.65 8.68
N LEU A 166 19.88 -14.23 8.74
CA LEU A 166 18.92 -14.56 9.80
C LEU A 166 18.63 -16.06 9.87
N GLU A 167 18.75 -16.84 8.79
CA GLU A 167 18.66 -18.30 8.88
C GLU A 167 19.89 -18.92 9.55
N LYS A 168 21.06 -18.29 9.44
CA LYS A 168 22.35 -18.84 9.90
C LYS A 168 22.72 -18.40 11.32
N LYS A 169 22.44 -17.14 11.68
CA LYS A 169 22.86 -16.54 12.95
C LYS A 169 21.81 -15.56 13.49
N PHE A 170 21.97 -15.13 14.72
CA PHE A 170 21.22 -14.00 15.25
C PHE A 170 21.76 -12.71 14.61
N VAL A 171 20.86 -11.86 14.15
CA VAL A 171 21.17 -10.53 13.61
C VAL A 171 20.17 -9.56 14.21
N ALA A 172 20.66 -8.49 14.85
CA ALA A 172 19.79 -7.41 15.29
C ALA A 172 19.35 -6.61 14.05
N LEU A 173 18.07 -6.27 13.98
CA LEU A 173 17.54 -5.45 12.88
C LEU A 173 17.73 -3.97 13.20
N GLU A 174 18.24 -3.22 12.24
CA GLU A 174 18.17 -1.76 12.22
C GLU A 174 16.85 -1.30 11.58
N TYR A 175 16.47 -0.03 11.76
CA TYR A 175 15.20 0.48 11.24
C TYR A 175 14.96 0.16 9.74
N PRO A 176 15.92 0.38 8.82
CA PRO A 176 15.74 0.06 7.39
C PRO A 176 15.54 -1.44 7.10
N ASP A 177 16.01 -2.32 7.99
CA ASP A 177 15.92 -3.76 7.80
C ASP A 177 14.47 -4.26 7.90
N TRP A 178 13.65 -3.61 8.74
CA TRP A 178 12.26 -3.99 9.01
C TRP A 178 11.39 -4.08 7.76
N TRP A 179 11.73 -3.31 6.74
CA TRP A 179 11.07 -3.32 5.44
C TRP A 179 12.07 -3.40 4.28
N SER A 180 13.17 -4.13 4.42
CA SER A 180 14.21 -4.23 3.38
C SER A 180 13.91 -5.18 2.21
N GLY A 181 12.85 -5.99 2.25
CA GLY A 181 12.50 -6.92 1.15
C GLY A 181 11.18 -7.65 1.35
N GLU A 182 11.03 -8.87 0.82
CA GLU A 182 9.74 -9.58 0.80
C GLU A 182 9.62 -10.74 1.78
N ARG A 183 10.75 -11.15 2.37
CA ARG A 183 10.82 -12.38 3.16
C ARG A 183 10.38 -12.11 4.59
N LEU A 184 9.52 -12.97 5.09
CA LEU A 184 8.92 -12.76 6.39
C LEU A 184 9.87 -13.22 7.51
N PHE A 185 10.13 -12.31 8.46
CA PHE A 185 10.80 -12.61 9.71
C PHE A 185 9.89 -12.25 10.88
N ILE A 186 9.45 -13.24 11.66
CA ILE A 186 8.69 -12.96 12.88
C ILE A 186 9.68 -12.49 13.94
N TYR A 187 9.53 -11.24 14.35
CA TYR A 187 10.43 -10.61 15.28
C TYR A 187 10.03 -10.96 16.71
N ASP A 188 8.81 -10.60 17.12
CA ASP A 188 8.24 -11.01 18.42
C ASP A 188 6.93 -11.78 18.27
N LEU A 189 6.76 -12.74 19.17
CA LEU A 189 5.48 -13.38 19.47
C LEU A 189 5.29 -13.36 20.99
N LEU A 190 4.53 -12.38 21.46
CA LEU A 190 4.24 -12.14 22.87
C LEU A 190 2.91 -12.81 23.21
N ALA A 191 2.91 -13.70 24.19
CA ALA A 191 1.70 -14.36 24.68
C ALA A 191 1.91 -14.84 26.13
N PRO A 192 2.19 -13.93 27.08
CA PRO A 192 2.57 -14.29 28.45
C PRO A 192 1.51 -15.12 29.18
N TRP A 193 0.24 -15.05 28.75
CA TRP A 193 -0.87 -15.77 29.36
C TRP A 193 -1.35 -17.00 28.56
N GLY A 194 -0.48 -17.60 27.74
CA GLY A 194 -0.73 -18.92 27.15
C GLY A 194 -1.47 -18.95 25.80
N TYR A 195 -1.66 -17.79 25.15
CA TYR A 195 -2.34 -17.69 23.83
C TYR A 195 -1.46 -18.09 22.62
N ALA A 196 -0.20 -18.44 22.83
CA ALA A 196 0.77 -18.70 21.76
C ALA A 196 0.29 -19.73 20.73
N LYS A 197 -0.40 -20.80 21.15
CA LYS A 197 -0.91 -21.83 20.23
C LYS A 197 -1.97 -21.27 19.27
N ASN A 198 -2.86 -20.43 19.76
CA ASN A 198 -3.92 -19.80 18.97
C ASN A 198 -3.32 -18.81 17.98
N ILE A 199 -2.37 -18.00 18.44
CA ILE A 199 -1.63 -17.05 17.61
C ILE A 199 -0.86 -17.77 16.51
N CYS A 200 -0.08 -18.81 16.82
CA CYS A 200 0.62 -19.60 15.80
C CYS A 200 -0.33 -20.21 14.76
N ARG A 201 -1.52 -20.66 15.18
CA ARG A 201 -2.53 -21.18 14.25
C ARG A 201 -3.00 -20.07 13.30
N HIS A 202 -3.36 -18.90 13.84
CA HIS A 202 -3.80 -17.74 13.06
C HIS A 202 -2.69 -17.27 12.09
N ILE A 203 -1.44 -17.16 12.57
CA ILE A 203 -0.26 -16.85 11.75
C ILE A 203 -0.17 -17.76 10.52
N SER A 204 -0.25 -19.09 10.74
CA SER A 204 -0.08 -20.08 9.68
C SER A 204 -1.24 -20.17 8.68
N LYS A 205 -2.46 -19.82 9.11
CA LYS A 205 -3.69 -20.03 8.33
C LYS A 205 -4.22 -18.77 7.68
N ASP A 206 -4.10 -17.64 8.37
CA ASP A 206 -4.91 -16.46 8.10
C ASP A 206 -4.06 -15.18 7.97
N LEU A 207 -2.99 -15.01 8.76
CA LEU A 207 -2.20 -13.77 8.72
C LEU A 207 -1.18 -13.75 7.57
N PHE A 208 -0.48 -14.86 7.35
CA PHE A 208 0.58 -14.96 6.34
C PHE A 208 0.30 -16.07 5.32
N TYR A 209 -0.97 -16.29 5.00
CA TYR A 209 -1.39 -17.38 4.13
C TYR A 209 -0.83 -17.31 2.69
N LEU A 210 -0.23 -16.19 2.30
CA LEU A 210 0.51 -15.99 1.04
C LEU A 210 2.03 -15.98 1.22
N ASP A 211 2.56 -16.37 2.38
CA ASP A 211 4.00 -16.54 2.59
C ASP A 211 4.35 -18.02 2.58
N ASP A 212 5.40 -18.42 1.89
CA ASP A 212 5.86 -19.82 1.86
C ASP A 212 6.42 -20.21 3.24
N LYS A 213 7.26 -19.32 3.77
CA LYS A 213 7.81 -19.47 5.10
C LYS A 213 8.01 -18.14 5.81
N ALA A 214 7.86 -18.16 7.12
CA ALA A 214 8.37 -17.16 8.04
C ALA A 214 9.53 -17.76 8.84
N ILE A 215 10.60 -17.01 9.04
CA ILE A 215 11.70 -17.39 9.92
C ILE A 215 11.54 -16.65 11.24
N ALA A 216 11.90 -17.27 12.36
CA ALA A 216 11.95 -16.61 13.65
C ALA A 216 13.07 -17.16 14.51
N ASP A 217 13.55 -16.35 15.45
CA ASP A 217 14.43 -16.82 16.52
C ASP A 217 13.60 -17.25 17.74
N ARG A 218 13.76 -18.51 18.14
CA ARG A 218 13.14 -19.08 19.33
C ARG A 218 14.17 -19.27 20.42
N ARG A 219 14.01 -18.58 21.54
CA ARG A 219 14.82 -18.78 22.74
C ARG A 219 14.21 -19.87 23.62
N LYS A 220 15.03 -20.81 24.08
CA LYS A 220 14.70 -21.76 25.14
C LYS A 220 15.87 -21.78 26.14
N GLY A 221 15.75 -20.99 27.20
CA GLY A 221 16.88 -20.63 28.07
C GLY A 221 17.92 -19.83 27.27
N HIS A 222 19.21 -20.15 27.44
CA HIS A 222 20.31 -19.49 26.72
C HIS A 222 20.50 -19.96 25.27
N LYS A 223 19.77 -21.00 24.83
CA LYS A 223 19.90 -21.54 23.46
C LYS A 223 18.91 -20.85 22.53
N VAL A 224 19.42 -20.29 21.44
CA VAL A 224 18.62 -19.77 20.32
C VAL A 224 18.48 -20.87 19.27
N ARG A 225 17.26 -21.13 18.82
CA ARG A 225 16.94 -22.06 17.72
C ARG A 225 16.15 -21.33 16.65
N LYS A 226 16.34 -21.69 15.39
CA LYS A 226 15.52 -21.18 14.29
C LYS A 226 14.18 -21.90 14.26
N ALA A 227 13.10 -21.13 14.28
CA ALA A 227 11.76 -21.62 13.96
C ALA A 227 11.44 -21.26 12.51
N LYS A 228 10.76 -22.18 11.82
CA LYS A 228 10.23 -21.97 10.47
C LYS A 228 8.73 -22.20 10.53
N PHE A 229 7.96 -21.17 10.21
CA PHE A 229 6.51 -21.27 10.04
C PHE A 229 6.26 -21.51 8.56
N LEU A 230 5.65 -22.64 8.21
CA LEU A 230 5.22 -22.88 6.84
C LEU A 230 3.80 -22.38 6.70
N SER A 231 3.63 -21.31 5.94
CA SER A 231 2.34 -20.78 5.54
C SER A 231 2.16 -21.01 4.02
N GLY A 232 1.05 -20.66 3.37
CA GLY A 232 0.88 -20.90 1.92
C GLY A 232 0.32 -22.27 1.53
N ARG A 233 0.88 -23.38 2.06
CA ARG A 233 0.44 -24.74 1.68
C ARG A 233 -1.02 -25.03 2.02
N HIS A 234 -1.47 -24.53 3.16
CA HIS A 234 -2.86 -24.70 3.59
C HIS A 234 -3.81 -23.96 2.66
N HIS A 235 -3.51 -22.69 2.36
CA HIS A 235 -4.35 -21.85 1.50
C HIS A 235 -4.43 -22.38 0.07
N LYS A 236 -3.29 -22.79 -0.52
CA LYS A 236 -3.26 -23.44 -1.84
C LYS A 236 -4.19 -24.66 -1.88
N ARG A 237 -4.17 -25.49 -0.83
CA ARG A 237 -5.06 -26.66 -0.72
C ARG A 237 -6.53 -26.23 -0.61
N LEU A 238 -6.84 -25.21 0.18
CA LEU A 238 -8.21 -24.69 0.32
C LEU A 238 -8.75 -24.16 -1.02
N ILE A 239 -7.95 -23.41 -1.78
CA ILE A 239 -8.34 -22.95 -3.12
C ILE A 239 -8.60 -24.13 -4.05
N LYS A 240 -7.75 -25.17 -4.05
CA LYS A 240 -7.99 -26.37 -4.87
C LYS A 240 -9.32 -27.04 -4.52
N ILE A 241 -9.59 -27.23 -3.23
CA ILE A 241 -10.86 -27.80 -2.76
C ILE A 241 -12.03 -26.92 -3.19
N LYS A 242 -11.90 -25.58 -3.09
CA LYS A 242 -12.93 -24.63 -3.53
C LYS A 242 -13.17 -24.72 -5.04
N LEU A 243 -12.11 -24.76 -5.86
CA LEU A 243 -12.21 -24.91 -7.32
C LEU A 243 -12.89 -26.23 -7.70
N GLU A 244 -12.52 -27.34 -7.07
CA GLU A 244 -13.16 -28.65 -7.29
C GLU A 244 -14.64 -28.65 -6.87
N THR A 245 -14.96 -27.98 -5.77
CA THR A 245 -16.34 -27.85 -5.28
C THR A 245 -17.18 -27.04 -6.27
N ILE A 246 -16.71 -25.86 -6.68
CA ILE A 246 -17.37 -24.98 -7.67
C ILE A 246 -17.57 -25.73 -8.98
N SER A 247 -16.54 -26.41 -9.48
CA SER A 247 -16.63 -27.18 -10.74
C SER A 247 -17.71 -28.25 -10.69
N LYS A 248 -17.86 -28.97 -9.57
CA LYS A 248 -18.89 -30.01 -9.40
C LYS A 248 -20.29 -29.43 -9.25
N SER A 249 -20.43 -28.31 -8.54
CA SER A 249 -21.74 -27.70 -8.24
C SER A 249 -22.15 -26.62 -9.22
N LEU A 250 -21.37 -26.35 -10.28
CA LEU A 250 -21.54 -25.20 -11.17
C LEU A 250 -22.95 -25.08 -11.77
N HIS A 251 -23.59 -26.20 -12.04
CA HIS A 251 -24.94 -26.27 -12.62
C HIS A 251 -26.05 -25.93 -11.62
N LEU A 252 -25.75 -25.95 -10.31
CA LEU A 252 -26.71 -25.71 -9.23
C LEU A 252 -26.61 -24.28 -8.66
N LEU A 253 -25.56 -23.55 -8.98
CA LEU A 253 -25.34 -22.21 -8.44
C LEU A 253 -26.30 -21.18 -9.06
N SER A 254 -26.90 -20.35 -8.20
CA SER A 254 -27.62 -19.14 -8.61
C SER A 254 -26.66 -18.10 -9.18
N ASN A 255 -27.18 -17.10 -9.90
CA ASN A 255 -26.37 -16.00 -10.46
C ASN A 255 -25.59 -15.25 -9.37
N SER A 256 -26.21 -14.98 -8.21
CA SER A 256 -25.54 -14.31 -7.10
C SER A 256 -24.41 -15.16 -6.50
N GLU A 257 -24.58 -16.48 -6.42
CA GLU A 257 -23.51 -17.39 -5.96
C GLU A 257 -22.38 -17.49 -6.99
N ILE A 258 -22.71 -17.46 -8.28
CA ILE A 258 -21.74 -17.41 -9.38
C ILE A 258 -20.90 -16.14 -9.26
N GLU A 259 -21.53 -14.97 -9.13
CA GLU A 259 -20.83 -13.68 -8.99
C GLU A 259 -19.95 -13.65 -7.74
N SER A 260 -20.46 -14.10 -6.60
CA SER A 260 -19.68 -14.17 -5.35
C SER A 260 -18.49 -15.12 -5.48
N ASN A 261 -18.66 -16.29 -6.07
CA ASN A 261 -17.57 -17.25 -6.26
C ASN A 261 -16.53 -16.73 -7.26
N LEU A 262 -16.97 -16.07 -8.33
CA LEU A 262 -16.08 -15.49 -9.34
C LEU A 262 -15.26 -14.34 -8.74
N SER A 263 -15.90 -13.44 -8.00
CA SER A 263 -15.25 -12.38 -7.20
C SER A 263 -14.17 -12.96 -6.27
N ASP A 264 -14.53 -13.94 -5.43
CA ASP A 264 -13.59 -14.56 -4.51
C ASP A 264 -12.40 -15.22 -5.23
N LEU A 265 -12.64 -15.86 -6.38
CA LEU A 265 -11.60 -16.51 -7.17
C LEU A 265 -10.66 -15.49 -7.82
N ILE A 266 -11.18 -14.43 -8.42
CA ILE A 266 -10.39 -13.33 -9.00
C ILE A 266 -9.52 -12.69 -7.92
N ASN A 267 -10.10 -12.40 -6.75
CA ASN A 267 -9.38 -11.83 -5.62
C ASN A 267 -8.24 -12.76 -5.16
N SER A 268 -8.52 -14.07 -5.07
CA SER A 268 -7.50 -15.07 -4.72
C SER A 268 -6.40 -15.14 -5.78
N ILE A 269 -6.73 -15.12 -7.07
CA ILE A 269 -5.75 -15.12 -8.17
C ILE A 269 -4.88 -13.88 -8.09
N GLY A 270 -5.47 -12.69 -7.95
CA GLY A 270 -4.75 -11.42 -7.86
C GLY A 270 -3.77 -11.38 -6.68
N GLU A 271 -4.14 -11.99 -5.55
CA GLU A 271 -3.25 -12.17 -4.39
C GLU A 271 -2.04 -13.09 -4.69
N TYR A 272 -2.26 -14.20 -5.39
CA TYR A 272 -1.18 -15.10 -5.82
C TYR A 272 -0.27 -14.45 -6.85
N GLU A 273 -0.85 -13.75 -7.83
CA GLU A 273 -0.10 -12.99 -8.82
C GLU A 273 0.76 -11.91 -8.16
N LEU A 274 0.18 -11.11 -7.25
CA LEU A 274 0.93 -10.13 -6.49
C LEU A 274 2.08 -10.79 -5.74
N ARG A 275 1.85 -11.92 -5.07
CA ARG A 275 2.92 -12.58 -4.32
C ARG A 275 4.03 -13.12 -5.24
N ALA A 276 3.67 -13.72 -6.37
CA ALA A 276 4.62 -14.22 -7.36
C ALA A 276 5.40 -13.08 -8.04
N MET A 277 4.78 -11.90 -8.18
CA MET A 277 5.45 -10.69 -8.59
C MET A 277 6.48 -10.30 -7.53
N LEU A 278 6.06 -10.13 -6.26
CA LEU A 278 6.90 -9.60 -5.19
C LEU A 278 8.15 -10.46 -4.91
N ASP A 279 8.04 -11.78 -4.88
CA ASP A 279 9.17 -12.68 -4.65
C ASP A 279 9.43 -13.54 -5.90
N LYS A 280 10.04 -12.95 -6.95
CA LYS A 280 10.29 -13.62 -8.25
C LYS A 280 11.13 -14.89 -8.14
N GLU A 281 11.91 -15.02 -7.08
CA GLU A 281 12.76 -16.20 -6.84
C GLU A 281 12.03 -17.31 -6.08
N ASN A 282 10.77 -17.10 -5.70
CA ASN A 282 9.98 -18.09 -5.00
C ASN A 282 9.28 -19.03 -5.99
N ASP A 283 9.99 -20.09 -6.37
CA ASP A 283 9.48 -21.09 -7.30
C ASP A 283 8.15 -21.70 -6.86
N TYR A 284 7.96 -21.90 -5.54
CA TYR A 284 6.72 -22.42 -4.99
C TYR A 284 5.52 -21.54 -5.36
N PHE A 285 5.62 -20.21 -5.22
CA PHE A 285 4.51 -19.31 -5.60
C PHE A 285 4.33 -19.23 -7.10
N ARG A 286 5.39 -19.20 -7.89
CA ARG A 286 5.27 -19.16 -9.35
C ARG A 286 4.55 -20.38 -9.89
N GLU A 287 4.93 -21.57 -9.43
CA GLU A 287 4.24 -22.82 -9.79
C GLU A 287 2.81 -22.86 -9.27
N SER A 288 2.59 -22.43 -8.03
CA SER A 288 1.25 -22.41 -7.43
C SER A 288 0.31 -21.44 -8.16
N THR A 289 0.81 -20.28 -8.57
CA THR A 289 0.07 -19.27 -9.34
C THR A 289 -0.30 -19.82 -10.71
N ARG A 290 0.66 -20.40 -11.45
CA ARG A 290 0.39 -21.06 -12.73
C ARG A 290 -0.67 -22.16 -12.61
N GLU A 291 -0.56 -23.00 -11.57
CA GLU A 291 -1.51 -24.08 -11.33
C GLU A 291 -2.92 -23.52 -11.02
N ILE A 292 -3.03 -22.51 -10.16
CA ILE A 292 -4.31 -21.89 -9.78
C ILE A 292 -4.94 -21.19 -10.98
N ILE A 293 -4.18 -20.41 -11.74
CA ILE A 293 -4.64 -19.73 -12.97
C ILE A 293 -5.13 -20.76 -13.99
N SER A 294 -4.34 -21.80 -14.25
CA SER A 294 -4.71 -22.84 -15.21
C SER A 294 -6.01 -23.56 -14.83
N LYS A 295 -6.20 -23.89 -13.55
CA LYS A 295 -7.41 -24.57 -13.07
C LYS A 295 -8.63 -23.66 -12.96
N SER A 296 -8.43 -22.38 -12.65
CA SER A 296 -9.51 -21.40 -12.57
C SER A 296 -9.97 -20.93 -13.95
N ALA A 297 -9.10 -20.92 -14.96
CA ALA A 297 -9.43 -20.43 -16.31
C ALA A 297 -10.65 -21.14 -16.94
N SER A 298 -10.78 -22.46 -16.80
CA SER A 298 -11.95 -23.19 -17.31
C SER A 298 -13.22 -22.82 -16.55
N ILE A 299 -13.15 -22.76 -15.23
CA ILE A 299 -14.27 -22.39 -14.35
C ILE A 299 -14.72 -20.95 -14.62
N ILE A 300 -13.78 -20.00 -14.71
CA ILE A 300 -14.04 -18.60 -15.01
C ILE A 300 -14.72 -18.48 -16.38
N ARG A 301 -14.25 -19.22 -17.38
CA ARG A 301 -14.86 -19.22 -18.72
C ARG A 301 -16.31 -19.70 -18.65
N GLU A 302 -16.57 -20.81 -17.96
CA GLU A 302 -17.93 -21.35 -17.83
C GLU A 302 -18.86 -20.43 -17.02
N LEU A 303 -18.38 -19.86 -15.90
CA LEU A 303 -19.11 -18.88 -15.10
C LEU A 303 -19.44 -17.63 -15.95
N SER A 304 -18.48 -17.13 -16.71
CA SER A 304 -18.65 -15.94 -17.56
C SER A 304 -19.68 -16.14 -18.67
N ILE A 305 -19.72 -17.34 -19.27
CA ILE A 305 -20.73 -17.71 -20.27
C ILE A 305 -22.13 -17.66 -19.64
N LYS A 306 -22.29 -18.20 -18.43
CA LYS A 306 -23.59 -18.20 -17.74
C LYS A 306 -24.10 -16.81 -17.37
N THR A 307 -23.21 -15.89 -17.04
CA THR A 307 -23.57 -14.52 -16.66
C THR A 307 -23.75 -13.59 -17.86
N ASN A 308 -23.62 -14.08 -19.11
CA ASN A 308 -23.57 -13.25 -20.33
C ASN A 308 -22.51 -12.12 -20.24
N SER A 309 -21.50 -12.26 -19.38
CA SER A 309 -20.52 -11.21 -19.11
C SER A 309 -19.40 -11.17 -20.16
N SER A 310 -19.34 -12.14 -21.07
CA SER A 310 -18.36 -12.20 -22.17
C SER A 310 -18.47 -11.05 -23.18
N ASN A 311 -19.59 -10.32 -23.20
CA ASN A 311 -19.82 -9.24 -24.17
C ASN A 311 -19.25 -7.87 -23.77
N TYR A 312 -18.69 -7.71 -22.57
CA TYR A 312 -18.21 -6.41 -22.09
C TYR A 312 -16.76 -6.07 -22.46
N ILE A 313 -16.02 -7.00 -23.09
CA ILE A 313 -14.55 -6.95 -23.14
C ILE A 313 -13.97 -6.31 -24.42
N SER A 314 -14.68 -6.25 -25.54
CA SER A 314 -14.06 -5.89 -26.83
C SER A 314 -14.56 -4.64 -27.53
N ARG A 315 -15.54 -3.91 -26.99
CA ARG A 315 -16.25 -2.86 -27.77
C ARG A 315 -16.19 -1.45 -27.23
N PHE A 316 -15.35 -1.15 -26.22
CA PHE A 316 -15.38 0.19 -25.60
C PHE A 316 -15.09 1.34 -26.58
N PHE A 317 -14.28 1.05 -27.59
CA PHE A 317 -14.08 1.89 -28.76
C PHE A 317 -14.62 1.15 -29.98
N ASP A 318 -15.77 1.58 -30.49
CA ASP A 318 -16.30 1.12 -31.79
C ASP A 318 -15.58 1.92 -32.90
N VAL A 319 -14.26 1.73 -32.94
CA VAL A 319 -13.32 2.60 -33.66
C VAL A 319 -12.36 1.71 -34.43
N GLU A 320 -12.44 1.77 -35.76
CA GLU A 320 -11.48 1.12 -36.64
C GLU A 320 -10.10 1.76 -36.45
N PHE A 321 -9.06 0.94 -36.34
CA PHE A 321 -7.69 1.42 -36.12
C PHE A 321 -7.20 2.38 -37.21
N SER A 322 -7.68 2.18 -38.44
CA SER A 322 -7.42 3.06 -39.59
C SER A 322 -7.79 4.52 -39.32
N ASP A 323 -8.79 4.75 -38.49
CA ASP A 323 -9.39 6.07 -38.30
C ASP A 323 -8.59 6.90 -37.29
N ILE A 324 -7.97 6.25 -36.30
CA ILE A 324 -7.17 6.91 -35.26
C ILE A 324 -5.68 7.01 -35.62
N LYS A 325 -5.16 6.12 -36.47
CA LYS A 325 -3.74 6.08 -36.84
C LYS A 325 -3.22 7.42 -37.38
N PRO A 326 -3.90 8.14 -38.31
CA PRO A 326 -3.46 9.44 -38.79
C PRO A 326 -3.40 10.50 -37.68
N MET A 327 -4.37 10.50 -36.76
CA MET A 327 -4.42 11.46 -35.65
C MET A 327 -3.26 11.25 -34.67
N ILE A 328 -2.96 10.00 -34.34
CA ILE A 328 -1.84 9.64 -33.45
C ILE A 328 -0.50 9.99 -34.09
N SER A 329 -0.35 9.80 -35.40
CA SER A 329 0.85 10.20 -36.16
C SER A 329 1.03 11.73 -36.17
N ASN A 330 -0.04 12.50 -36.41
CA ASN A 330 0.01 13.96 -36.37
C ASN A 330 0.35 14.48 -34.97
N PHE A 331 -0.26 13.89 -33.93
CA PHE A 331 0.05 14.26 -32.55
C PHE A 331 1.52 13.99 -32.20
N LYS A 332 2.09 12.87 -32.67
CA LYS A 332 3.52 12.58 -32.50
C LYS A 332 4.42 13.59 -33.20
N TYR A 333 4.05 13.97 -34.41
CA TYR A 333 4.75 15.02 -35.15
C TYR A 333 4.74 16.35 -34.39
N GLU A 334 3.60 16.75 -33.85
CA GLU A 334 3.47 17.96 -33.02
C GLU A 334 4.33 17.88 -31.75
N LEU A 335 4.41 16.72 -31.08
CA LEU A 335 5.29 16.53 -29.92
C LEU A 335 6.76 16.68 -30.30
N ASP A 336 7.19 16.01 -31.37
CA ASP A 336 8.58 16.01 -31.82
C ASP A 336 9.07 17.41 -32.23
N HIS A 337 8.19 18.25 -32.80
CA HIS A 337 8.56 19.60 -33.24
C HIS A 337 8.62 20.64 -32.11
N ASN A 338 8.00 20.36 -30.97
CA ASN A 338 7.96 21.27 -29.82
C ASN A 338 9.01 20.94 -28.73
N MET A 339 9.86 19.94 -28.96
CA MET A 339 10.81 19.37 -28.01
C MET A 339 12.21 20.00 -28.13
N ASP A 340 12.37 21.29 -27.76
CA ASP A 340 13.69 21.95 -27.71
C ASP A 340 14.04 22.46 -26.29
N TYR A 341 13.77 21.64 -25.28
CA TYR A 341 14.02 22.00 -23.88
C TYR A 341 15.15 21.19 -23.25
N ASN A 342 16.06 21.89 -22.58
CA ASN A 342 17.11 21.29 -21.76
C ASN A 342 16.51 20.72 -20.46
N THR A 343 16.01 19.49 -20.52
CA THR A 343 15.31 18.81 -19.41
C THR A 343 16.16 18.55 -18.17
N SER A 344 17.48 18.72 -18.26
CA SER A 344 18.43 18.37 -17.19
C SER A 344 18.25 19.17 -15.89
N GLU A 345 17.76 20.42 -15.95
CA GLU A 345 17.57 21.24 -14.74
C GLU A 345 16.33 20.88 -13.94
N VAL A 346 15.26 20.45 -14.62
CA VAL A 346 13.95 20.12 -14.03
C VAL A 346 14.06 18.91 -13.09
N PHE A 347 14.96 17.98 -13.41
CA PHE A 347 15.16 16.76 -12.64
C PHE A 347 15.81 16.94 -11.26
N LYS A 348 16.23 18.17 -10.90
CA LYS A 348 16.80 18.45 -9.57
C LYS A 348 15.75 18.61 -8.48
N TYR A 349 14.46 18.73 -8.84
CA TYR A 349 13.40 18.90 -7.86
C TYR A 349 13.16 17.63 -7.04
N GLN A 350 13.17 17.77 -5.72
CA GLN A 350 12.91 16.68 -4.80
C GLN A 350 11.52 16.80 -4.19
N ILE A 351 10.68 15.79 -4.42
CA ILE A 351 9.31 15.76 -3.91
C ILE A 351 9.18 14.55 -2.99
N LYS A 352 8.73 14.76 -1.74
CA LYS A 352 8.45 13.66 -0.82
C LYS A 352 7.23 12.87 -1.32
N PRO A 353 7.21 11.54 -1.19
CA PRO A 353 6.12 10.75 -1.75
C PRO A 353 4.76 11.07 -1.14
N ILE A 354 4.70 11.43 0.16
CA ILE A 354 3.45 11.85 0.80
C ILE A 354 2.85 13.10 0.16
N HIS A 355 3.68 14.04 -0.31
CA HIS A 355 3.19 15.22 -1.03
C HIS A 355 2.62 14.85 -2.38
N VAL A 356 3.23 13.90 -3.11
CA VAL A 356 2.66 13.39 -4.36
C VAL A 356 1.28 12.79 -4.10
N ILE A 357 1.16 11.93 -3.08
CA ILE A 357 -0.11 11.29 -2.73
C ILE A 357 -1.16 12.34 -2.35
N ASP A 358 -0.83 13.33 -1.51
CA ASP A 358 -1.76 14.38 -1.09
C ASP A 358 -2.21 15.26 -2.27
N ILE A 359 -1.27 15.64 -3.16
CA ILE A 359 -1.59 16.40 -4.37
C ILE A 359 -2.53 15.58 -5.25
N MET A 360 -2.20 14.31 -5.51
CA MET A 360 -3.00 13.45 -6.37
C MET A 360 -4.40 13.19 -5.81
N ASP A 361 -4.51 13.01 -4.50
CA ASP A 361 -5.79 12.86 -3.82
C ASP A 361 -6.66 14.11 -4.00
N GLN A 362 -6.09 15.30 -3.78
CA GLN A 362 -6.77 16.58 -4.00
C GLN A 362 -7.19 16.78 -5.45
N VAL A 363 -6.28 16.54 -6.40
CA VAL A 363 -6.50 16.69 -7.84
C VAL A 363 -7.66 15.79 -8.28
N TRP A 364 -7.60 14.50 -7.96
CA TRP A 364 -8.65 13.56 -8.34
C TRP A 364 -9.99 13.85 -7.64
N MET A 365 -10.00 14.22 -6.36
CA MET A 365 -11.24 14.59 -5.65
C MET A 365 -11.91 15.83 -6.25
N SER A 366 -11.13 16.79 -6.76
CA SER A 366 -11.68 17.99 -7.43
C SER A 366 -12.41 17.67 -8.74
N LEU A 367 -11.93 16.63 -9.44
CA LEU A 367 -12.50 16.13 -10.69
C LEU A 367 -13.66 15.16 -10.43
N ILE A 368 -13.54 14.28 -9.45
CA ILE A 368 -14.49 13.22 -9.15
C ILE A 368 -14.86 13.30 -7.65
N PRO A 369 -15.84 14.14 -7.26
CA PRO A 369 -16.19 14.35 -5.85
C PRO A 369 -16.59 13.08 -5.09
N ARG A 370 -17.11 12.06 -5.79
CA ARG A 370 -17.44 10.74 -5.19
C ARG A 370 -16.23 10.01 -4.60
N LEU A 371 -15.00 10.41 -4.95
CA LEU A 371 -13.79 9.84 -4.35
C LEU A 371 -13.63 10.15 -2.87
N ILE A 372 -14.27 11.21 -2.37
CA ILE A 372 -14.28 11.57 -0.95
C ILE A 372 -14.79 10.39 -0.10
N ASP A 373 -15.80 9.68 -0.57
CA ASP A 373 -16.39 8.54 0.15
C ASP A 373 -15.53 7.27 0.10
N LEU A 374 -14.57 7.19 -0.82
CA LEU A 374 -13.74 6.01 -1.02
C LEU A 374 -12.46 6.01 -0.19
N ASP A 375 -12.01 7.18 0.27
CA ASP A 375 -10.72 7.41 0.93
C ASP A 375 -9.61 6.60 0.22
N VAL A 376 -9.35 6.97 -1.04
CA VAL A 376 -8.47 6.19 -1.93
C VAL A 376 -7.11 5.99 -1.26
N LYS A 377 -6.57 7.04 -0.64
CA LYS A 377 -5.33 7.00 0.14
C LYS A 377 -5.31 5.89 1.19
N LYS A 378 -6.36 5.73 2.01
CA LYS A 378 -6.43 4.62 3.00
C LYS A 378 -6.64 3.25 2.36
N SER A 379 -7.26 3.23 1.19
CA SER A 379 -7.56 2.02 0.44
C SER A 379 -6.38 1.48 -0.39
N VAL A 380 -5.24 2.17 -0.39
CA VAL A 380 -4.01 1.79 -1.11
C VAL A 380 -2.93 1.37 -0.10
N PHE A 381 -2.21 0.30 -0.42
CA PHE A 381 -0.96 -0.07 0.22
C PHE A 381 0.19 0.40 -0.67
N PHE A 382 0.99 1.34 -0.17
CA PHE A 382 2.12 1.92 -0.90
C PHE A 382 3.42 1.20 -0.55
N ASP A 383 4.02 0.52 -1.50
CA ASP A 383 5.41 0.07 -1.45
C ASP A 383 6.28 1.02 -2.27
N LEU A 384 6.98 1.93 -1.57
CA LEU A 384 7.80 2.97 -2.18
C LEU A 384 9.31 2.75 -2.05
N ARG A 385 9.70 1.58 -1.57
CA ARG A 385 11.11 1.23 -1.33
C ARG A 385 11.94 1.23 -2.62
N SER A 386 13.24 1.39 -2.46
CA SER A 386 14.25 1.29 -3.52
C SER A 386 15.21 0.10 -3.32
N SER A 387 14.82 -0.90 -2.52
CA SER A 387 15.65 -2.07 -2.19
C SER A 387 16.01 -2.90 -3.42
N GLU A 388 17.17 -3.55 -3.40
CA GLU A 388 17.66 -4.42 -4.48
C GLU A 388 16.68 -5.55 -4.82
N ASP A 389 16.02 -6.13 -3.81
CA ASP A 389 15.06 -7.24 -4.02
C ASP A 389 13.72 -6.80 -4.59
N LYS A 390 13.48 -5.49 -4.69
CA LYS A 390 12.23 -4.99 -5.21
C LYS A 390 12.16 -5.23 -6.71
N ILE A 391 11.00 -5.69 -7.17
CA ILE A 391 10.68 -5.88 -8.58
C ILE A 391 11.13 -4.68 -9.41
N ASP A 392 11.80 -4.97 -10.52
CA ASP A 392 12.03 -3.97 -11.55
C ASP A 392 10.73 -3.55 -12.22
N GLY A 393 10.48 -2.24 -12.18
CA GLY A 393 9.26 -1.62 -12.68
C GLY A 393 8.33 -1.17 -11.56
N SER A 394 7.48 -0.21 -11.92
CA SER A 394 6.35 0.18 -11.10
C SER A 394 5.10 -0.57 -11.58
N PHE A 395 4.17 -0.79 -10.67
CA PHE A 395 2.89 -1.38 -11.00
C PHE A 395 1.85 -1.09 -9.91
N CYS A 396 0.59 -1.18 -10.31
CA CYS A 396 -0.57 -1.07 -9.45
C CYS A 396 -1.44 -2.33 -9.65
N LYS A 397 -1.77 -3.02 -8.57
CA LYS A 397 -2.51 -4.28 -8.61
C LYS A 397 -3.75 -4.23 -7.72
N PHE A 398 -4.90 -4.45 -8.34
CA PHE A 398 -6.16 -4.67 -7.65
C PHE A 398 -6.25 -6.13 -7.15
N MET A 399 -6.79 -6.31 -5.95
CA MET A 399 -6.96 -7.63 -5.30
C MET A 399 -8.41 -7.86 -4.81
N GLY A 400 -9.35 -7.07 -5.32
CA GLY A 400 -10.75 -7.08 -4.88
C GLY A 400 -11.18 -5.84 -4.10
N LYS A 401 -12.50 -5.58 -4.07
CA LYS A 401 -13.10 -4.38 -3.45
C LYS A 401 -12.80 -4.30 -1.96
N LYS A 402 -12.82 -5.46 -1.28
CA LYS A 402 -12.58 -5.60 0.16
C LYS A 402 -11.10 -5.51 0.54
N LYS A 403 -10.19 -5.48 -0.44
CA LYS A 403 -8.75 -5.45 -0.22
C LYS A 403 -8.19 -4.09 -0.58
N LYS A 404 -7.03 -3.78 -0.02
CA LYS A 404 -6.27 -2.59 -0.43
C LYS A 404 -5.69 -2.83 -1.82
N VAL A 405 -5.66 -1.80 -2.66
CA VAL A 405 -4.90 -1.84 -3.91
C VAL A 405 -3.42 -1.81 -3.56
N TYR A 406 -2.61 -2.66 -4.18
CA TYR A 406 -1.18 -2.67 -3.97
C TYR A 406 -0.49 -1.80 -5.01
N LEU A 407 0.28 -0.81 -4.57
CA LEU A 407 1.02 0.10 -5.44
C LEU A 407 2.51 -0.06 -5.15
N SER A 408 3.30 -0.35 -6.17
CA SER A 408 4.75 -0.48 -6.08
C SER A 408 5.44 0.54 -6.97
N VAL A 409 6.28 1.40 -6.38
CA VAL A 409 7.16 2.33 -7.12
C VAL A 409 8.54 2.35 -6.47
N LYS A 410 9.62 2.26 -7.26
CA LYS A 410 10.98 2.55 -6.76
C LYS A 410 11.11 4.07 -6.63
N TYR A 411 10.94 4.59 -5.40
CA TYR A 411 10.84 6.03 -5.17
C TYR A 411 12.13 6.60 -4.60
N ASP A 412 12.72 7.57 -5.30
CA ASP A 412 13.98 8.23 -4.95
C ASP A 412 13.82 9.74 -4.71
N SER A 413 12.58 10.23 -4.64
CA SER A 413 12.21 11.64 -4.53
C SER A 413 12.53 12.51 -5.75
N SER A 414 13.09 11.97 -6.83
CA SER A 414 13.19 12.70 -8.09
C SER A 414 11.80 13.01 -8.67
N LEU A 415 11.72 14.05 -9.49
CA LEU A 415 10.49 14.35 -10.24
C LEU A 415 10.03 13.15 -11.09
N LYS A 416 10.96 12.36 -11.62
CA LYS A 416 10.64 11.15 -12.39
C LYS A 416 9.91 10.12 -11.53
N SER A 417 10.39 9.83 -10.32
CA SER A 417 9.69 8.87 -9.43
C SER A 417 8.39 9.46 -8.87
N ALA A 418 8.28 10.79 -8.75
CA ALA A 418 7.03 11.49 -8.42
C ALA A 418 5.96 11.32 -9.51
N ILE A 419 6.30 11.55 -10.78
CA ILE A 419 5.39 11.32 -11.92
C ILE A 419 4.96 9.85 -11.98
N LEU A 420 5.91 8.93 -11.80
CA LEU A 420 5.60 7.50 -11.79
C LEU A 420 4.69 7.10 -10.62
N LEU A 421 4.82 7.72 -9.45
CA LEU A 421 3.89 7.54 -8.34
C LEU A 421 2.50 8.10 -8.66
N ALA A 422 2.41 9.24 -9.33
CA ALA A 422 1.15 9.80 -9.80
C ALA A 422 0.44 8.87 -10.82
N HIS A 423 1.20 8.26 -11.74
CA HIS A 423 0.72 7.27 -12.69
C HIS A 423 0.05 6.09 -11.98
N GLU A 424 0.80 5.42 -11.09
CA GLU A 424 0.30 4.23 -10.40
C GLU A 424 -0.84 4.54 -9.41
N TYR A 425 -0.81 5.73 -8.79
CA TYR A 425 -1.91 6.17 -7.92
C TYR A 425 -3.20 6.34 -8.71
N SER A 426 -3.10 6.80 -9.96
CA SER A 426 -4.26 7.01 -10.82
C SER A 426 -4.85 5.69 -11.32
N HIS A 427 -4.05 4.64 -11.49
CA HIS A 427 -4.57 3.28 -11.61
C HIS A 427 -5.35 2.87 -10.36
N ALA A 428 -4.87 3.19 -9.16
CA ALA A 428 -5.57 2.86 -7.92
C ALA A 428 -6.92 3.58 -7.80
N VAL A 429 -6.97 4.86 -8.20
CA VAL A 429 -8.21 5.64 -8.32
C VAL A 429 -9.18 4.95 -9.28
N HIS A 430 -8.73 4.58 -10.48
CA HIS A 430 -9.54 3.85 -11.46
C HIS A 430 -10.09 2.53 -10.89
N PHE A 431 -9.24 1.72 -10.26
CA PHE A 431 -9.67 0.46 -9.64
C PHE A 431 -10.70 0.66 -8.54
N LYS A 432 -10.55 1.70 -7.71
CA LYS A 432 -11.50 1.98 -6.63
C LYS A 432 -12.83 2.48 -7.16
N LEU A 433 -12.83 3.38 -8.14
CA LEU A 433 -14.04 3.86 -8.81
C LEU A 433 -14.81 2.72 -9.45
N THR A 434 -14.15 1.91 -10.28
CA THR A 434 -14.80 0.82 -11.01
C THR A 434 -15.27 -0.32 -10.08
N SER A 435 -14.64 -0.48 -8.91
CA SER A 435 -15.11 -1.42 -7.87
C SER A 435 -16.39 -1.02 -7.16
N LEU A 436 -16.84 0.23 -7.29
CA LEU A 436 -18.15 0.63 -6.76
C LEU A 436 -19.28 -0.11 -7.46
N ASP A 437 -19.20 -0.22 -8.78
CA ASP A 437 -20.30 -0.70 -9.62
C ASP A 437 -20.25 -2.21 -9.85
N ASN A 438 -19.10 -2.78 -10.27
CA ASN A 438 -18.95 -4.23 -10.45
C ASN A 438 -17.49 -4.68 -10.49
N GLU A 439 -17.09 -5.59 -9.59
CA GLU A 439 -15.72 -6.14 -9.53
C GLU A 439 -15.29 -6.83 -10.83
N LEU A 440 -16.23 -7.43 -11.56
CA LEU A 440 -15.94 -8.22 -12.76
C LEU A 440 -15.55 -7.37 -13.98
N SER A 441 -15.77 -6.05 -13.93
CA SER A 441 -15.50 -5.13 -15.04
C SER A 441 -14.11 -4.48 -14.99
N ILE A 442 -13.37 -4.64 -13.91
CA ILE A 442 -12.22 -3.81 -13.55
C ILE A 442 -10.95 -4.15 -14.35
N GLU A 443 -10.68 -5.44 -14.58
CA GLU A 443 -9.34 -5.89 -15.02
C GLU A 443 -9.11 -5.92 -16.55
N ASN A 444 -10.12 -5.66 -17.39
CA ASN A 444 -10.01 -5.91 -18.84
C ASN A 444 -10.05 -4.65 -19.74
N ARG A 445 -9.93 -3.45 -19.19
CA ARG A 445 -9.94 -2.20 -19.99
C ARG A 445 -8.57 -1.53 -20.00
N ALA A 446 -7.59 -2.18 -20.63
CA ALA A 446 -6.20 -1.70 -20.62
C ALA A 446 -6.04 -0.25 -21.14
N ILE A 447 -6.77 0.15 -22.19
CA ILE A 447 -6.75 1.54 -22.68
C ILE A 447 -7.31 2.51 -21.63
N LEU A 448 -8.42 2.17 -20.98
CA LEU A 448 -9.00 3.04 -19.95
C LEU A 448 -8.09 3.14 -18.73
N LEU A 449 -7.50 2.02 -18.33
CA LEU A 449 -6.58 1.95 -17.20
C LEU A 449 -5.36 2.86 -17.42
N GLU A 450 -4.75 2.78 -18.60
CA GLU A 450 -3.62 3.63 -19.01
C GLU A 450 -4.05 5.09 -19.22
N PHE A 451 -5.26 5.34 -19.71
CA PHE A 451 -5.81 6.70 -19.84
C PHE A 451 -5.86 7.40 -18.47
N PHE A 452 -6.38 6.73 -17.44
CA PHE A 452 -6.38 7.29 -16.09
C PHE A 452 -4.96 7.57 -15.59
N ALA A 453 -4.05 6.64 -15.84
CA ALA A 453 -2.66 6.73 -15.42
C ALA A 453 -1.98 7.98 -16.00
N ILE A 454 -2.06 8.12 -17.32
CA ILE A 454 -1.47 9.23 -18.07
C ILE A 454 -2.16 10.55 -17.75
N LEU A 455 -3.50 10.57 -17.68
CA LEU A 455 -4.23 11.77 -17.26
C LEU A 455 -3.79 12.22 -15.86
N GLY A 456 -3.55 11.26 -14.96
CA GLY A 456 -2.98 11.52 -13.64
C GLY A 456 -1.60 12.17 -13.68
N GLU A 457 -0.71 11.70 -14.56
CA GLU A 457 0.60 12.34 -14.79
C GLU A 457 0.45 13.79 -15.28
N LEU A 458 -0.43 14.02 -16.28
CA LEU A 458 -0.70 15.33 -16.85
C LEU A 458 -1.19 16.31 -15.77
N LEU A 459 -2.20 15.89 -15.00
CA LEU A 459 -2.79 16.70 -13.93
C LEU A 459 -1.79 16.97 -12.79
N PHE A 460 -0.93 16.01 -12.46
CA PHE A 460 0.10 16.19 -11.44
C PHE A 460 1.10 17.27 -11.85
N VAL A 461 1.61 17.18 -13.08
CA VAL A 461 2.60 18.13 -13.61
C VAL A 461 1.96 19.51 -13.75
N ASP A 462 0.73 19.59 -14.24
CA ASP A 462 -0.03 20.84 -14.31
C ASP A 462 -0.17 21.52 -12.95
N TYR A 463 -0.51 20.74 -11.92
CA TYR A 463 -0.56 21.25 -10.54
C TYR A 463 0.79 21.82 -10.10
N LEU A 464 1.91 21.15 -10.41
CA LEU A 464 3.23 21.64 -10.06
C LEU A 464 3.56 22.96 -10.79
N ILE A 465 3.21 23.08 -12.08
CA ILE A 465 3.39 24.31 -12.86
C ILE A 465 2.53 25.44 -12.28
N GLY A 466 1.23 25.19 -12.06
CA GLY A 466 0.30 26.18 -11.52
C GLY A 466 0.65 26.66 -10.10
N LYS A 467 1.43 25.89 -9.35
CA LYS A 467 2.00 26.28 -8.05
C LYS A 467 3.41 26.87 -8.14
N ASN A 468 3.95 27.06 -9.34
CA ASN A 468 5.33 27.51 -9.60
C ASN A 468 6.38 26.63 -8.88
N LEU A 469 6.07 25.34 -8.71
CA LEU A 469 6.99 24.36 -8.12
C LEU A 469 7.97 23.83 -9.16
N ILE A 470 7.59 23.81 -10.43
CA ILE A 470 8.50 23.55 -11.55
C ILE A 470 8.33 24.65 -12.60
N PRO A 471 9.34 24.89 -13.46
CA PRO A 471 9.22 25.87 -14.53
C PRO A 471 8.07 25.55 -15.46
N GLU A 472 7.50 26.59 -16.07
CA GLU A 472 6.50 26.44 -17.12
C GLU A 472 7.16 25.78 -18.34
N ILE A 473 6.90 24.48 -18.50
CA ILE A 473 7.43 23.62 -19.56
C ILE A 473 6.25 22.90 -20.18
N CYS A 474 6.38 22.52 -21.45
CA CYS A 474 5.41 21.65 -22.08
C CYS A 474 5.25 20.34 -21.26
N VAL A 475 4.09 20.18 -20.63
CA VAL A 475 3.73 19.02 -19.80
C VAL A 475 3.95 17.72 -20.57
N PHE A 476 3.57 17.71 -21.85
CA PHE A 476 3.71 16.55 -22.72
C PHE A 476 5.18 16.16 -22.96
N SER A 477 6.07 17.13 -23.12
CA SER A 477 7.51 16.92 -23.26
C SER A 477 8.12 16.28 -22.01
N LEU A 478 7.67 16.70 -20.83
CA LEU A 478 8.13 16.13 -19.57
C LEU A 478 7.64 14.68 -19.39
N ILE A 479 6.40 14.39 -19.76
CA ILE A 479 5.86 13.02 -19.68
C ILE A 479 6.53 12.09 -20.69
N GLU A 480 6.67 12.53 -21.94
CA GLU A 480 7.31 11.75 -22.99
C GLU A 480 8.77 11.43 -22.67
N SER A 481 9.53 12.39 -22.16
CA SER A 481 10.92 12.17 -21.77
C SER A 481 11.08 11.19 -20.59
N ASN A 482 10.05 11.04 -19.76
CA ASN A 482 10.05 10.14 -18.61
C ASN A 482 9.42 8.77 -18.90
N SER A 483 8.56 8.66 -19.91
CA SER A 483 7.93 7.41 -20.29
C SER A 483 8.80 6.62 -21.28
N PHE A 484 9.60 5.71 -20.72
CA PHE A 484 10.33 4.70 -21.50
C PHE A 484 9.40 3.94 -22.47
N TYR A 485 8.14 3.73 -22.06
CA TYR A 485 7.12 3.06 -22.85
C TYR A 485 6.71 3.87 -24.07
N LEU A 486 6.59 5.19 -23.94
CA LEU A 486 6.22 6.06 -25.05
C LEU A 486 7.31 6.01 -26.13
N ARG A 487 8.58 6.27 -25.78
CA ARG A 487 9.68 6.32 -26.75
C ARG A 487 9.86 5.02 -27.56
N ASN A 488 9.76 3.86 -26.92
CA ASN A 488 10.02 2.57 -27.56
C ASN A 488 8.79 1.94 -28.21
N ASN A 489 7.57 2.23 -27.73
CA ASN A 489 6.36 1.63 -28.28
C ASN A 489 5.69 2.49 -29.34
N TYR A 490 5.86 3.81 -29.34
CA TYR A 490 5.23 4.68 -30.34
C TYR A 490 5.74 4.36 -31.76
N ASN A 491 7.05 4.16 -31.91
CA ASN A 491 7.64 3.78 -33.21
C ASN A 491 7.18 2.39 -33.66
N LYS A 492 7.04 1.44 -32.73
CA LYS A 492 6.46 0.13 -33.03
C LYS A 492 5.00 0.25 -33.45
N PHE A 493 4.25 1.12 -32.80
CA PHE A 493 2.85 1.37 -33.06
C PHE A 493 2.60 1.97 -34.44
N ILE A 494 3.34 3.02 -34.81
CA ILE A 494 3.21 3.68 -36.12
C ILE A 494 3.44 2.69 -37.28
N ASN A 495 4.37 1.75 -37.08
CA ASN A 495 4.76 0.76 -38.09
C ASN A 495 3.83 -0.47 -38.19
N ILE A 496 2.75 -0.55 -37.40
CA ILE A 496 1.76 -1.64 -37.52
C ILE A 496 0.74 -1.29 -38.61
N ASP A 497 0.70 -2.08 -39.68
CA ASP A 497 -0.20 -1.86 -40.82
C ASP A 497 -1.60 -2.46 -40.62
N SER A 498 -1.77 -3.44 -39.73
CA SER A 498 -3.09 -4.00 -39.36
C SER A 498 -3.08 -4.66 -37.97
N LEU A 499 -4.17 -4.50 -37.22
CA LEU A 499 -4.42 -5.18 -35.93
C LEU A 499 -4.96 -6.60 -36.15
N ASN A 500 -4.29 -7.43 -36.96
CA ASN A 500 -4.76 -8.80 -37.20
C ASN A 500 -4.55 -9.70 -35.96
N GLY A 501 -5.50 -9.63 -35.02
CA GLY A 501 -5.94 -10.71 -34.15
C GLY A 501 -5.05 -11.17 -32.99
N GLN A 502 -3.80 -10.70 -32.83
CA GLN A 502 -2.90 -11.29 -31.83
C GLN A 502 -2.15 -10.35 -30.87
N SER A 503 -2.43 -9.06 -30.84
CA SER A 503 -1.69 -8.17 -29.95
C SER A 503 -2.63 -7.41 -29.01
N SER A 504 -3.05 -8.06 -27.93
CA SER A 504 -3.37 -7.40 -26.66
C SER A 504 -2.10 -6.83 -26.01
N SER A 505 -1.13 -6.36 -26.82
CA SER A 505 0.15 -5.92 -26.34
C SER A 505 0.03 -4.49 -25.83
N TYR A 506 0.60 -4.27 -24.65
CA TYR A 506 0.78 -2.96 -24.03
C TYR A 506 1.24 -1.86 -25.02
N SER A 507 1.94 -2.25 -26.08
CA SER A 507 2.44 -1.37 -27.13
C SER A 507 1.35 -0.62 -27.91
N ILE A 508 0.10 -1.11 -27.94
CA ILE A 508 -1.04 -0.46 -28.61
C ILE A 508 -1.86 0.39 -27.66
N ASN A 509 -2.07 -0.10 -26.45
CA ASN A 509 -2.94 0.59 -25.49
C ASN A 509 -2.35 1.92 -25.06
N TYR A 510 -1.04 1.97 -24.83
CA TYR A 510 -0.39 3.16 -24.28
C TYR A 510 -0.44 4.38 -25.24
N PRO A 511 -0.08 4.29 -26.54
CA PRO A 511 -0.20 5.44 -27.45
C PRO A 511 -1.62 5.98 -27.58
N ILE A 512 -2.62 5.09 -27.65
CA ILE A 512 -4.04 5.48 -27.73
C ILE A 512 -4.44 6.20 -26.45
N SER A 513 -4.09 5.64 -25.29
CA SER A 513 -4.38 6.24 -23.99
C SER A 513 -3.72 7.60 -23.82
N PHE A 514 -2.50 7.75 -24.32
CA PHE A 514 -1.77 9.00 -24.30
C PHE A 514 -2.45 10.07 -25.13
N PHE A 515 -2.84 9.73 -26.36
CA PHE A 515 -3.60 10.61 -27.23
C PHE A 515 -4.97 11.01 -26.63
N LEU A 516 -5.70 10.06 -26.03
CA LEU A 516 -6.98 10.38 -25.38
C LEU A 516 -6.78 11.29 -24.16
N SER A 517 -5.74 11.05 -23.38
CA SER A 517 -5.42 11.87 -22.20
C SER A 517 -5.02 13.29 -22.60
N SER A 518 -4.25 13.45 -23.68
CA SER A 518 -3.89 14.76 -24.21
C SER A 518 -5.08 15.50 -24.83
N LEU A 519 -6.04 14.79 -25.42
CA LEU A 519 -7.29 15.40 -25.83
C LEU A 519 -8.14 15.83 -24.64
N ALA A 520 -8.12 15.07 -23.53
CA ALA A 520 -8.84 15.46 -22.32
C ALA A 520 -8.21 16.69 -21.64
N PHE A 521 -6.89 16.75 -21.66
CA PHE A 521 -6.07 17.76 -20.99
C PHE A 521 -5.65 18.85 -21.98
N SER A 522 -6.34 20.00 -22.03
CA SER A 522 -6.16 20.98 -23.11
C SER A 522 -5.49 22.31 -22.72
N GLN A 523 -4.71 22.43 -21.64
CA GLN A 523 -4.01 23.68 -21.21
C GLN A 523 -4.84 24.99 -21.30
N LYS A 524 -6.17 24.93 -21.37
CA LYS A 524 -7.07 26.07 -21.57
C LYS A 524 -7.95 26.23 -20.34
N GLU A 525 -8.41 27.45 -20.08
CA GLU A 525 -9.16 27.81 -18.86
C GLU A 525 -10.46 27.01 -18.59
N ASP A 526 -10.97 26.19 -19.52
CA ASP A 526 -12.18 25.34 -19.33
C ASP A 526 -11.91 23.82 -19.22
N ASP A 527 -10.67 23.41 -18.93
CA ASP A 527 -10.26 21.98 -18.89
C ASP A 527 -11.04 21.14 -17.88
N THR A 528 -11.41 21.70 -16.72
CA THR A 528 -12.08 20.93 -15.68
C THR A 528 -13.46 20.41 -16.12
N LYS A 529 -14.23 21.19 -16.88
CA LYS A 529 -15.55 20.75 -17.36
C LYS A 529 -15.41 19.66 -18.42
N ARG A 530 -14.46 19.82 -19.35
CA ARG A 530 -14.14 18.86 -20.40
C ARG A 530 -13.67 17.52 -19.82
N ILE A 531 -12.72 17.56 -18.89
CA ILE A 531 -12.22 16.36 -18.20
C ILE A 531 -13.36 15.66 -17.45
N LYS A 532 -14.19 16.40 -16.71
CA LYS A 532 -15.36 15.84 -16.02
C LYS A 532 -16.33 15.17 -17.00
N TYR A 533 -16.65 15.82 -18.12
CA TYR A 533 -17.52 15.26 -19.14
C TYR A 533 -16.96 13.95 -19.71
N ILE A 534 -15.66 13.90 -20.04
CA ILE A 534 -14.99 12.70 -20.55
C ILE A 534 -15.00 11.59 -19.49
N LEU A 535 -14.63 11.91 -18.26
CA LEU A 535 -14.65 10.96 -17.14
C LEU A 535 -16.06 10.43 -16.90
N ASP A 536 -17.09 11.27 -16.93
CA ASP A 536 -18.46 10.84 -16.73
C ASP A 536 -18.91 9.87 -17.84
N LYS A 537 -18.50 10.12 -19.09
CA LYS A 537 -18.77 9.21 -20.21
C LYS A 537 -18.00 7.90 -20.09
N LEU A 538 -16.71 7.95 -19.75
CA LEU A 538 -15.84 6.79 -19.63
C LEU A 538 -16.19 5.89 -18.44
N ILE A 539 -16.54 6.49 -17.30
CA ILE A 539 -16.82 5.78 -16.05
C ILE A 539 -18.27 5.32 -16.02
N TYR A 540 -19.23 6.22 -16.27
CA TYR A 540 -20.64 5.96 -15.94
C TYR A 540 -21.51 5.61 -17.14
N SER A 541 -21.10 5.99 -18.35
CA SER A 541 -21.87 5.56 -19.52
C SER A 541 -21.50 4.12 -19.85
N ASN A 542 -22.44 3.19 -19.65
CA ASN A 542 -22.38 1.85 -20.26
C ASN A 542 -22.41 1.89 -21.81
N LYS A 543 -22.30 3.09 -22.40
CA LYS A 543 -22.31 3.34 -23.83
C LYS A 543 -20.86 3.47 -24.32
N TYR A 544 -20.62 2.94 -25.51
CA TYR A 544 -19.34 3.05 -26.18
C TYR A 544 -19.02 4.51 -26.51
N ILE A 545 -17.75 4.90 -26.38
CA ILE A 545 -17.30 6.20 -26.88
C ILE A 545 -17.00 6.04 -28.36
N SER A 546 -17.73 6.76 -29.19
CA SER A 546 -17.49 6.79 -30.63
C SER A 546 -16.33 7.74 -30.98
N ILE A 547 -15.71 7.56 -32.15
CA ILE A 547 -14.78 8.56 -32.71
C ILE A 547 -15.45 9.94 -32.79
N SER A 548 -16.73 10.00 -33.17
CA SER A 548 -17.45 11.27 -33.21
C SER A 548 -17.49 11.96 -31.86
N ASP A 549 -17.67 11.22 -30.76
CA ASP A 549 -17.60 11.80 -29.42
C ASP A 549 -16.20 12.37 -29.15
N ILE A 550 -15.14 11.66 -29.57
CA ILE A 550 -13.75 12.10 -29.42
C ILE A 550 -13.43 13.32 -30.31
N LEU A 551 -13.95 13.36 -31.54
CA LEU A 551 -13.72 14.45 -32.48
C LEU A 551 -14.51 15.71 -32.11
N ASN A 552 -15.74 15.55 -31.61
CA ASN A 552 -16.55 16.67 -31.14
C ASN A 552 -15.88 17.36 -29.94
N LEU A 553 -15.20 16.60 -29.07
CA LEU A 553 -14.37 17.19 -28.02
C LEU A 553 -13.28 18.11 -28.57
N LYS A 554 -12.75 17.89 -29.78
CA LYS A 554 -11.73 18.78 -30.36
C LYS A 554 -12.32 20.07 -30.93
N GLN A 555 -13.60 20.06 -31.30
CA GLN A 555 -14.29 21.20 -31.92
C GLN A 555 -14.89 22.17 -30.89
N GLU A 556 -15.28 21.64 -29.72
CA GLU A 556 -15.58 22.39 -28.50
C GLU A 556 -14.29 22.84 -27.79
#